data_AF-A0A3M7FNI5-F1
#
_entry.id   AF-A0A3M7FNI5-F1
#
_cell.length_a   1.000
_cell.length_b   1.000
_cell.length_c   1.000
_cell.angle_alpha   90.00
_cell.angle_beta   90.00
_cell.angle_gamma   90.00
#
_symmetry.space_group_name_H-M   'P 1'
#
loop_
_entity.id
_entity.type
_entity.pdbx_description
1 polymer ?
#
loop_
_entity_poly.entity_id
_entity_poly.type
_entity_poly.pdbx_seq_one_letter_code
_entity_poly.pdbx_strand_id
1 'polypeptide(L)'
;MFATPVRLARGQPGFWKRSMDEFKRQAGIAMRLEGLHRPSRAFPLVQFDSAESPDRCKIMSDATNFGGLSKASLDFVPGAAHKEAEGGGRIIGGAGAGINGGEKDLEEIEEPAHAVFKGSISTELPPNRPDVQRSGFAAWRTRDRGFSLFGKLLWDIDPYAYLALRVKSDGRKYFVNIQTESIVPTDIHQHLLPCYTPGQWETVIIPFSAFVRTNYGMVVEPQREMLRQKVKSVGIGLTDRVPGPFELCIADVYATNRAPTRQVGREDSGFDFDEPEGTGLMDEVEPKQKKGEPERILI
;
A
#
# COMPACT_ATOMS: atom_id res chain seq x y z
N MET A 1 14.27 33.08 13.63
CA MET A 1 13.57 31.80 13.88
C MET A 1 12.12 31.95 13.44
N PHE A 2 11.81 31.56 12.21
CA PHE A 2 10.42 31.60 11.72
C PHE A 2 9.81 30.22 11.91
N ALA A 3 8.87 30.12 12.85
CA ALA A 3 8.08 28.92 13.08
C ALA A 3 7.18 28.70 11.86
N THR A 4 7.42 27.62 11.13
CA THR A 4 6.56 27.16 10.04
C THR A 4 5.18 26.83 10.62
N PRO A 5 4.08 27.42 10.14
CA PRO A 5 2.76 27.11 10.66
C PRO A 5 2.42 25.65 10.33
N VAL A 6 2.24 24.84 11.36
CA VAL A 6 1.64 23.51 11.23
C VAL A 6 0.21 23.72 10.74
N ARG A 7 -0.02 23.55 9.43
CA ARG A 7 -1.37 23.45 8.89
C ARG A 7 -2.03 22.25 9.56
N LEU A 8 -2.94 22.50 10.50
CA LEU A 8 -3.89 21.48 10.96
C LEU A 8 -4.53 20.87 9.71
N ALA A 9 -4.41 19.55 9.56
CA ALA A 9 -5.04 18.83 8.46
C ALA A 9 -6.56 19.09 8.53
N ARG A 10 -7.06 19.94 7.62
CA ARG A 10 -8.49 20.13 7.40
C ARG A 10 -9.03 18.76 7.00
N GLY A 11 -9.82 18.12 7.86
CA GLY A 11 -10.40 16.80 7.60
C GLY A 11 -10.17 15.72 8.67
N GLN A 12 -9.29 15.93 9.66
CA GLN A 12 -9.13 14.98 10.77
C GLN A 12 -10.05 15.33 11.95
N PRO A 13 -10.88 14.40 12.47
CA PRO A 13 -11.70 14.67 13.65
C PRO A 13 -10.84 14.97 14.88
N GLY A 14 -11.30 15.89 15.73
CA GLY A 14 -10.60 16.30 16.96
C GLY A 14 -10.50 15.16 17.99
N PHE A 15 -9.57 15.30 18.95
CA PHE A 15 -9.24 14.26 19.95
C PHE A 15 -10.46 13.67 20.69
N TRP A 16 -11.37 14.51 21.17
CA TRP A 16 -12.57 14.09 21.88
C TRP A 16 -13.53 13.30 20.99
N LYS A 17 -13.74 13.77 19.75
CA LYS A 17 -14.57 13.08 18.75
C LYS A 17 -13.98 11.70 18.44
N ARG A 18 -12.67 11.61 18.22
CA ARG A 18 -11.98 10.33 17.98
C ARG A 18 -12.14 9.35 19.15
N SER A 19 -12.06 9.83 20.38
CA SER A 19 -12.23 8.98 21.57
C SER A 19 -13.65 8.46 21.73
N MET A 20 -14.66 9.30 21.44
CA MET A 20 -16.07 8.88 21.44
C MET A 20 -16.37 7.87 20.31
N ASP A 21 -15.82 8.10 19.12
CA ASP A 21 -15.98 7.20 17.97
C ASP A 21 -15.33 5.84 18.25
N GLU A 22 -14.15 5.83 18.90
CA GLU A 22 -13.46 4.61 19.33
C GLU A 22 -14.29 3.82 20.36
N PHE A 23 -14.79 4.50 21.38
CA PHE A 23 -15.64 3.87 22.40
C PHE A 23 -16.90 3.25 21.78
N LYS A 24 -17.58 3.98 20.88
CA LYS A 24 -18.75 3.46 20.16
C LYS A 24 -18.40 2.22 19.32
N ARG A 25 -17.24 2.22 18.65
CA ARG A 25 -16.77 1.05 17.89
C ARG A 25 -16.58 -0.16 18.79
N GLN A 26 -15.86 0.01 19.90
CA GLN A 26 -15.59 -1.08 20.85
C GLN A 26 -16.89 -1.62 21.49
N ALA A 27 -17.80 -0.73 21.88
CA ALA A 27 -19.11 -1.11 22.41
C ALA A 27 -19.95 -1.88 21.37
N GLY A 28 -19.93 -1.45 20.11
CA GLY A 28 -20.62 -2.13 19.02
C GLY A 28 -20.10 -3.55 18.77
N ILE A 29 -18.78 -3.74 18.77
CA ILE A 29 -18.14 -5.06 18.60
C ILE A 29 -18.53 -5.99 19.74
N ALA A 30 -18.45 -5.53 20.99
CA ALA A 30 -18.78 -6.32 22.17
C ALA A 30 -20.25 -6.77 22.19
N MET A 31 -21.17 -5.89 21.78
CA MET A 31 -22.61 -6.17 21.76
C MET A 31 -23.01 -7.17 20.67
N ARG A 32 -22.28 -7.24 19.56
CA ARG A 32 -22.63 -8.10 18.41
C ARG A 32 -22.00 -9.49 18.43
N LEU A 33 -21.14 -9.81 19.40
CA LEU A 33 -20.38 -11.06 19.44
C LEU A 33 -19.63 -11.33 18.10
N GLU A 34 -19.22 -10.28 17.38
CA GLU A 34 -18.58 -10.35 16.05
C GLU A 34 -17.25 -11.14 16.06
N GLY A 35 -16.73 -11.53 17.23
CA GLY A 35 -15.56 -12.40 17.37
C GLY A 35 -15.79 -13.89 17.01
N LEU A 36 -17.04 -14.33 16.78
CA LEU A 36 -17.36 -15.74 16.47
C LEU A 36 -17.55 -16.02 14.97
N HIS A 37 -17.74 -14.99 14.14
CA HIS A 37 -17.98 -15.15 12.69
C HIS A 37 -17.03 -14.28 11.86
N ARG A 38 -16.49 -14.85 10.77
CA ARG A 38 -15.71 -14.08 9.80
C ARG A 38 -16.58 -12.97 9.20
N PRO A 39 -16.18 -11.70 9.26
CA PRO A 39 -16.95 -10.61 8.68
C PRO A 39 -17.13 -10.78 7.17
N SER A 40 -18.37 -10.60 6.69
CA SER A 40 -18.70 -10.62 5.26
C SER A 40 -18.61 -9.24 4.60
N ARG A 41 -18.78 -8.17 5.40
CA ARG A 41 -18.72 -6.79 4.92
C ARG A 41 -17.28 -6.32 4.80
N ALA A 42 -16.94 -5.66 3.69
CA ALA A 42 -15.65 -5.01 3.52
C ALA A 42 -15.36 -3.96 4.62
N PHE A 43 -14.10 -3.85 5.01
CA PHE A 43 -13.62 -2.88 5.99
C PHE A 43 -12.79 -1.78 5.30
N PRO A 44 -13.35 -0.56 5.14
CA PRO A 44 -12.67 0.52 4.43
C PRO A 44 -11.41 0.98 5.16
N LEU A 45 -10.28 1.05 4.43
CA LEU A 45 -9.02 1.63 4.92
C LEU A 45 -8.83 3.04 4.33
N VAL A 46 -9.11 3.20 3.03
CA VAL A 46 -9.09 4.46 2.30
C VAL A 46 -10.26 4.48 1.31
N GLN A 47 -10.99 5.60 1.24
CA GLN A 47 -12.01 5.84 0.22
C GLN A 47 -11.79 7.24 -0.32
N PHE A 48 -11.81 7.42 -1.63
CA PHE A 48 -11.72 8.74 -2.27
C PHE A 48 -13.10 9.13 -2.78
N ASP A 49 -13.97 9.51 -1.85
CA ASP A 49 -15.38 9.81 -2.07
C ASP A 49 -15.72 11.31 -1.95
N SER A 50 -14.75 12.13 -1.55
CA SER A 50 -14.89 13.58 -1.42
C SER A 50 -13.61 14.33 -1.77
N ALA A 51 -13.75 15.63 -2.04
CA ALA A 51 -12.63 16.52 -2.35
C ALA A 51 -11.59 16.62 -1.22
N GLU A 52 -11.97 16.40 0.05
CA GLU A 52 -11.03 16.38 1.19
C GLU A 52 -10.38 15.01 1.40
N SER A 53 -10.79 13.98 0.66
CA SER A 53 -10.25 12.62 0.86
C SER A 53 -8.72 12.55 0.70
N PRO A 54 -8.08 13.22 -0.29
CA PRO A 54 -6.63 13.29 -0.39
C PRO A 54 -5.95 13.96 0.83
N ASP A 55 -6.64 14.84 1.58
CA ASP A 55 -6.12 15.45 2.81
C ASP A 55 -5.96 14.45 3.96
N ARG A 56 -6.34 13.19 3.77
CA ARG A 56 -6.01 12.07 4.67
C ARG A 56 -4.68 11.40 4.31
N CYS A 57 -4.05 11.76 3.20
CA CYS A 57 -2.84 11.13 2.67
C CYS A 57 -1.63 12.06 2.68
N LYS A 58 -0.47 11.54 3.07
CA LYS A 58 0.83 12.19 2.93
C LYS A 58 1.48 11.73 1.63
N ILE A 59 1.71 12.68 0.73
CA ILE A 59 2.48 12.48 -0.51
C ILE A 59 3.98 12.57 -0.19
N MET A 60 4.78 11.77 -0.88
CA MET A 60 6.23 11.68 -0.73
C MET A 60 6.87 11.53 -2.12
N SER A 61 7.97 12.22 -2.36
CA SER A 61 8.86 11.97 -3.49
C SER A 61 10.30 12.23 -3.07
N ASP A 62 11.26 11.79 -3.88
CA ASP A 62 12.67 12.14 -3.63
C ASP A 62 12.91 13.66 -3.60
N ALA A 63 12.14 14.46 -4.36
CA ALA A 63 12.24 15.92 -4.34
C ALA A 63 11.82 16.51 -2.98
N THR A 64 10.73 16.02 -2.40
CA THR A 64 10.24 16.52 -1.10
C THR A 64 11.04 15.99 0.08
N ASN A 65 11.75 14.86 -0.08
CA ASN A 65 12.38 14.16 1.03
C ASN A 65 13.92 14.21 1.02
N PHE A 66 14.54 14.24 -0.15
CA PHE A 66 15.99 14.06 -0.32
C PHE A 66 16.61 15.00 -1.37
N GLY A 67 15.85 15.96 -1.90
CA GLY A 67 16.32 16.93 -2.89
C GLY A 67 16.40 16.39 -4.31
N GLY A 68 15.83 15.21 -4.60
CA GLY A 68 15.73 14.64 -5.94
C GLY A 68 14.82 15.44 -6.88
N LEU A 69 14.54 14.89 -8.06
CA LEU A 69 13.78 15.58 -9.11
C LEU A 69 12.43 14.94 -9.44
N SER A 70 12.06 13.84 -8.78
CA SER A 70 10.76 13.20 -8.96
C SER A 70 9.66 14.00 -8.28
N LYS A 71 8.52 14.16 -8.96
CA LYS A 71 7.36 14.91 -8.49
C LYS A 71 6.14 14.00 -8.38
N ALA A 72 5.27 14.31 -7.44
CA ALA A 72 4.04 13.56 -7.22
C ALA A 72 2.91 14.47 -6.70
N SER A 73 1.68 14.21 -7.12
CA SER A 73 0.44 14.76 -6.57
C SER A 73 -0.60 13.67 -6.35
N LEU A 74 -1.63 13.99 -5.56
CA LEU A 74 -2.79 13.14 -5.33
C LEU A 74 -4.04 14.01 -5.37
N ASP A 75 -4.74 13.98 -6.51
CA ASP A 75 -5.83 14.92 -6.80
C ASP A 75 -7.17 14.19 -6.84
N PHE A 76 -8.22 14.74 -6.23
CA PHE A 76 -9.55 14.13 -6.26
C PHE A 76 -10.29 14.41 -7.56
N VAL A 77 -10.98 13.40 -8.07
CA VAL A 77 -11.88 13.47 -9.21
C VAL A 77 -13.27 12.96 -8.78
N PRO A 78 -14.33 13.78 -8.92
CA PRO A 78 -15.68 13.35 -8.59
C PRO A 78 -16.17 12.27 -9.56
N GLY A 79 -17.05 11.40 -9.08
CA GLY A 79 -17.62 10.31 -9.87
C GLY A 79 -18.68 9.56 -9.06
N ALA A 80 -19.08 8.40 -9.55
CA ALA A 80 -20.07 7.56 -8.88
C ALA A 80 -19.54 6.98 -7.56
N ALA A 81 -20.44 6.65 -6.63
CA ALA A 81 -20.04 5.89 -5.45
C ALA A 81 -19.58 4.48 -5.89
N HIS A 82 -18.37 4.08 -5.48
CA HIS A 82 -17.91 2.73 -5.74
C HIS A 82 -18.83 1.70 -5.07
N LYS A 83 -19.30 0.73 -5.87
CA LYS A 83 -20.02 -0.45 -5.40
C LYS A 83 -19.15 -1.67 -5.63
N GLU A 84 -18.90 -2.43 -4.57
CA GLU A 84 -18.15 -3.68 -4.66
C GLU A 84 -18.92 -4.68 -5.54
N ALA A 85 -18.34 -5.12 -6.65
CA ALA A 85 -18.98 -6.09 -7.55
C ALA A 85 -19.35 -7.37 -6.79
N GLU A 86 -20.61 -7.81 -6.90
CA GLU A 86 -21.15 -8.96 -6.16
C GLU A 86 -20.52 -10.32 -6.57
N GLY A 87 -19.80 -10.37 -7.70
CA GLY A 87 -19.31 -11.61 -8.32
C GLY A 87 -17.81 -11.93 -8.16
N GLY A 88 -17.13 -11.39 -7.15
CA GLY A 88 -15.66 -11.42 -7.13
C GLY A 88 -15.10 -10.49 -8.22
N GLY A 89 -13.84 -10.04 -8.08
CA GLY A 89 -13.26 -9.07 -9.01
C GLY A 89 -13.38 -9.54 -10.47
N ARG A 90 -14.29 -8.93 -11.23
CA ARG A 90 -14.44 -9.18 -12.67
C ARG A 90 -13.33 -8.43 -13.37
N ILE A 91 -12.49 -9.15 -14.12
CA ILE A 91 -11.64 -8.53 -15.14
C ILE A 91 -12.60 -8.03 -16.23
N ILE A 92 -12.95 -6.75 -16.22
CA ILE A 92 -13.60 -6.11 -17.37
C ILE A 92 -12.50 -5.41 -18.14
N GLY A 93 -12.09 -6.02 -19.25
CA GLY A 93 -11.07 -5.47 -20.13
C GLY A 93 -10.56 -6.47 -21.16
N GLY A 94 -11.45 -7.02 -21.98
CA GLY A 94 -11.07 -7.77 -23.17
C GLY A 94 -11.83 -7.22 -24.38
N ALA A 95 -11.22 -6.30 -25.13
CA ALA A 95 -11.67 -6.01 -26.48
C ALA A 95 -11.36 -7.24 -27.35
N GLY A 96 -12.32 -8.15 -27.49
CA GLY A 96 -12.15 -9.37 -28.30
C GLY A 96 -13.16 -10.47 -28.01
N ALA A 97 -14.34 -10.35 -28.63
CA ALA A 97 -15.20 -11.41 -29.15
C ALA A 97 -15.42 -12.72 -28.34
N GLY A 98 -16.58 -12.80 -27.69
CA GLY A 98 -17.34 -14.03 -27.51
C GLY A 98 -18.77 -13.79 -28.02
N ILE A 99 -19.01 -14.10 -29.29
CA ILE A 99 -20.33 -14.04 -29.92
C ILE A 99 -21.17 -15.16 -29.30
N ASN A 100 -22.10 -14.81 -28.42
CA ASN A 100 -23.43 -15.41 -28.24
C ASN A 100 -23.97 -15.10 -26.85
N GLY A 101 -24.89 -14.14 -26.76
CA GLY A 101 -25.68 -13.93 -25.55
C GLY A 101 -26.23 -12.52 -25.43
N GLY A 102 -27.40 -12.30 -26.02
CA GLY A 102 -28.41 -11.35 -25.55
C GLY A 102 -27.99 -9.88 -25.39
N GLU A 103 -28.50 -9.06 -26.31
CA GLU A 103 -28.60 -7.61 -26.21
C GLU A 103 -29.43 -7.22 -24.97
N LYS A 104 -28.79 -7.14 -23.80
CA LYS A 104 -29.34 -6.54 -22.58
C LYS A 104 -28.22 -5.90 -21.77
N ASP A 105 -28.27 -4.58 -21.75
CA ASP A 105 -27.69 -3.70 -20.74
C ASP A 105 -26.15 -3.68 -20.70
N LEU A 106 -25.54 -3.01 -21.69
CA LEU A 106 -24.27 -2.32 -21.47
C LEU A 106 -24.56 -1.15 -20.51
N GLU A 107 -24.65 -1.43 -19.21
CA GLU A 107 -24.55 -0.38 -18.19
C GLU A 107 -23.21 0.34 -18.44
N GLU A 108 -23.27 1.61 -18.82
CA GLU A 108 -22.11 2.50 -18.71
C GLU A 108 -21.63 2.38 -17.26
N ILE A 109 -20.48 1.74 -17.05
CA ILE A 109 -19.87 1.67 -15.73
C ILE A 109 -19.44 3.10 -15.43
N GLU A 110 -20.29 3.86 -14.74
CA GLU A 110 -19.97 5.21 -14.30
C GLU A 110 -18.62 5.18 -13.58
N GLU A 111 -17.70 6.05 -14.01
CA GLU A 111 -16.38 6.16 -13.41
C GLU A 111 -16.53 6.51 -11.92
N PRO A 112 -15.91 5.73 -11.00
CA PRO A 112 -16.07 5.98 -9.58
C PRO A 112 -15.40 7.30 -9.18
N ALA A 113 -15.89 7.93 -8.11
CA ALA A 113 -15.13 8.95 -7.42
C ALA A 113 -13.78 8.37 -6.99
N HIS A 114 -12.69 9.09 -7.26
CA HIS A 114 -11.35 8.56 -7.09
C HIS A 114 -10.31 9.65 -6.84
N ALA A 115 -9.13 9.22 -6.40
CA ALA A 115 -7.93 10.04 -6.45
C ALA A 115 -7.03 9.63 -7.61
N VAL A 116 -6.37 10.60 -8.21
CA VAL A 116 -5.37 10.41 -9.28
C VAL A 116 -4.00 10.65 -8.67
N PHE A 117 -3.24 9.58 -8.47
CA PHE A 117 -1.84 9.62 -8.07
C PHE A 117 -0.97 9.74 -9.32
N LYS A 118 -0.40 10.93 -9.56
CA LYS A 118 0.35 11.22 -10.78
C LYS A 118 1.60 12.04 -10.54
N GLY A 119 2.48 12.07 -11.53
CA GLY A 119 3.69 12.86 -11.47
C GLY A 119 4.71 12.45 -12.50
N SER A 120 5.99 12.68 -12.20
CA SER A 120 7.09 12.27 -13.06
C SER A 120 8.25 11.73 -12.23
N ILE A 121 8.82 10.60 -12.65
CA ILE A 121 10.01 10.01 -12.07
C ILE A 121 11.25 10.58 -12.76
N SER A 122 12.27 10.92 -11.97
CA SER A 122 13.63 11.19 -12.44
C SER A 122 14.63 10.36 -11.62
N THR A 123 15.59 9.76 -12.31
CA THR A 123 16.69 8.99 -11.68
C THR A 123 17.95 9.83 -11.48
N GLU A 124 17.93 11.10 -11.87
CA GLU A 124 19.05 12.01 -11.68
C GLU A 124 19.31 12.24 -10.19
N LEU A 125 20.58 12.13 -9.80
CA LEU A 125 20.99 12.40 -8.43
C LEU A 125 21.07 13.91 -8.19
N PRO A 126 20.66 14.38 -7.00
CA PRO A 126 20.77 15.79 -6.65
C PRO A 126 22.23 16.26 -6.69
N PRO A 127 22.56 17.33 -7.46
CA PRO A 127 23.94 17.77 -7.63
C PRO A 127 24.59 18.26 -6.33
N ASN A 128 23.78 18.70 -5.36
CA ASN A 128 24.25 19.28 -4.09
C ASN A 128 24.16 18.32 -2.89
N ARG A 129 23.88 17.02 -3.10
CA ARG A 129 23.67 16.04 -2.03
C ARG A 129 24.34 14.70 -2.38
N PRO A 130 25.68 14.61 -2.24
CA PRO A 130 26.44 13.41 -2.62
C PRO A 130 26.17 12.19 -1.73
N ASP A 131 25.51 12.38 -0.57
CA ASP A 131 25.03 11.31 0.31
C ASP A 131 23.83 10.54 -0.28
N VAL A 132 23.14 11.11 -1.28
CA VAL A 132 22.01 10.47 -1.95
C VAL A 132 22.52 9.56 -3.05
N GLN A 133 22.50 8.25 -2.80
CA GLN A 133 22.96 7.24 -3.76
C GLN A 133 21.84 6.70 -4.67
N ARG A 134 20.57 6.97 -4.33
CA ARG A 134 19.39 6.45 -5.05
C ARG A 134 18.31 7.53 -5.13
N SER A 135 17.80 7.75 -6.34
CA SER A 135 16.64 8.61 -6.64
C SER A 135 15.63 7.82 -7.48
N GLY A 136 14.50 8.44 -7.82
CA GLY A 136 13.48 7.86 -8.69
C GLY A 136 12.35 7.19 -7.92
N PHE A 137 11.78 7.87 -6.93
CA PHE A 137 10.56 7.39 -6.27
C PHE A 137 9.50 8.47 -6.09
N ALA A 138 8.26 7.99 -6.11
CA ALA A 138 7.08 8.73 -5.71
C ALA A 138 6.19 7.78 -4.90
N ALA A 139 5.55 8.27 -3.86
CA ALA A 139 4.64 7.48 -3.04
C ALA A 139 3.60 8.36 -2.36
N TRP A 140 2.56 7.72 -1.86
CA TRP A 140 1.69 8.30 -0.85
C TRP A 140 1.34 7.23 0.19
N ARG A 141 0.94 7.68 1.38
CA ARG A 141 0.36 6.82 2.41
C ARG A 141 -0.67 7.57 3.23
N THR A 142 -1.58 6.87 3.87
CA THR A 142 -2.48 7.48 4.85
C THR A 142 -1.69 8.14 5.98
N ARG A 143 -2.16 9.28 6.46
CA ARG A 143 -1.67 9.90 7.71
C ARG A 143 -2.01 8.99 8.89
N ASP A 144 -1.18 9.06 9.93
CA ASP A 144 -1.50 8.41 11.20
C ASP A 144 -2.84 8.92 11.71
N ARG A 145 -3.70 8.00 12.17
CA ARG A 145 -5.05 8.35 12.67
C ARG A 145 -5.00 9.09 14.01
N GLY A 146 -3.82 9.21 14.60
CA GLY A 146 -3.56 9.91 15.85
C GLY A 146 -3.84 9.06 17.08
N PHE A 147 -4.27 9.71 18.14
CA PHE A 147 -4.51 9.10 19.46
C PHE A 147 -5.95 9.34 19.92
N SER A 148 -6.44 8.38 20.71
CA SER A 148 -7.62 8.48 21.56
C SER A 148 -7.22 8.32 23.03
N LEU A 149 -8.18 8.43 23.94
CA LEU A 149 -8.00 8.09 25.36
C LEU A 149 -7.55 6.63 25.60
N PHE A 150 -7.75 5.74 24.62
CA PHE A 150 -7.38 4.32 24.69
C PHE A 150 -6.04 4.02 24.00
N GLY A 151 -5.30 5.05 23.58
CA GLY A 151 -4.00 4.92 22.91
C GLY A 151 -4.04 5.26 21.42
N LYS A 152 -3.06 4.76 20.67
CA LYS A 152 -2.95 5.00 19.22
C LYS A 152 -4.15 4.41 18.48
N LEU A 153 -4.67 5.16 17.53
CA LEU A 153 -5.73 4.70 16.65
C LEU A 153 -5.10 3.90 15.50
N LEU A 154 -5.23 2.58 15.58
CA LEU A 154 -4.74 1.62 14.59
C LEU A 154 -5.94 0.91 13.94
N TRP A 155 -5.75 0.36 12.75
CA TRP A 155 -6.74 -0.55 12.20
C TRP A 155 -6.46 -1.98 12.64
N ASP A 156 -7.55 -2.68 12.95
CA ASP A 156 -7.56 -4.13 13.14
C ASP A 156 -8.19 -4.76 11.89
N ILE A 157 -7.34 -5.37 11.08
CA ILE A 157 -7.72 -6.11 9.86
C ILE A 157 -7.52 -7.62 10.03
N ASP A 158 -7.22 -8.10 11.24
CA ASP A 158 -6.99 -9.52 11.51
C ASP A 158 -8.18 -10.43 11.12
N PRO A 159 -9.45 -9.98 11.25
CA PRO A 159 -10.60 -10.75 10.77
C PRO A 159 -10.70 -10.91 9.24
N TYR A 160 -9.84 -10.25 8.47
CA TYR A 160 -9.87 -10.23 7.00
C TYR A 160 -8.65 -10.93 6.39
N ALA A 161 -8.87 -11.73 5.35
CA ALA A 161 -7.81 -12.47 4.67
C ALA A 161 -7.11 -11.67 3.56
N TYR A 162 -7.79 -10.69 2.96
CA TYR A 162 -7.32 -10.01 1.76
C TYR A 162 -7.37 -8.48 1.88
N LEU A 163 -6.46 -7.82 1.17
CA LEU A 163 -6.55 -6.41 0.82
C LEU A 163 -7.10 -6.28 -0.60
N ALA A 164 -8.11 -5.44 -0.80
CA ALA A 164 -8.67 -5.12 -2.11
C ALA A 164 -8.44 -3.65 -2.46
N LEU A 165 -8.16 -3.38 -3.73
CA LEU A 165 -7.97 -2.05 -4.29
C LEU A 165 -8.74 -1.92 -5.61
N ARG A 166 -9.59 -0.89 -5.74
CA ARG A 166 -10.21 -0.51 -7.01
C ARG A 166 -9.33 0.53 -7.69
N VAL A 167 -8.70 0.16 -8.80
CA VAL A 167 -7.66 0.97 -9.45
C VAL A 167 -7.78 0.97 -10.98
N LYS A 168 -7.23 2.00 -11.60
CA LYS A 168 -6.96 2.08 -13.05
C LYS A 168 -5.51 2.51 -13.23
N SER A 169 -4.67 1.61 -13.72
CA SER A 169 -3.22 1.80 -13.82
C SER A 169 -2.78 2.18 -15.24
N ASP A 170 -1.74 3.01 -15.35
CA ASP A 170 -1.01 3.29 -16.60
C ASP A 170 -0.09 2.13 -17.07
N GLY A 171 -0.02 1.02 -16.33
CA GLY A 171 0.84 -0.12 -16.63
C GLY A 171 2.23 -0.07 -15.96
N ARG A 172 2.55 0.96 -15.17
CA ARG A 172 3.77 0.98 -14.36
C ARG A 172 3.70 0.03 -13.17
N LYS A 173 4.88 -0.32 -12.63
CA LYS A 173 5.03 -1.23 -11.49
C LYS A 173 4.91 -0.50 -10.17
N TYR A 174 3.68 -0.42 -9.65
CA TYR A 174 3.41 0.12 -8.32
C TYR A 174 3.53 -0.95 -7.23
N PHE A 175 3.89 -0.55 -6.02
CA PHE A 175 3.89 -1.39 -4.83
C PHE A 175 2.86 -0.88 -3.82
N VAL A 176 2.06 -1.79 -3.27
CA VAL A 176 1.18 -1.54 -2.15
C VAL A 176 1.97 -1.73 -0.86
N ASN A 177 1.86 -0.78 0.05
CA ASN A 177 2.65 -0.70 1.28
C ASN A 177 1.73 -0.69 2.50
N ILE A 178 1.96 -1.57 3.47
CA ILE A 178 1.29 -1.61 4.76
C ILE A 178 2.32 -1.44 5.87
N GLN A 179 2.15 -0.41 6.70
CA GLN A 179 2.98 -0.21 7.89
C GLN A 179 2.20 -0.64 9.14
N THR A 180 2.78 -1.51 9.96
CA THR A 180 2.21 -1.94 11.24
C THR A 180 3.03 -1.40 12.43
N GLU A 181 2.57 -1.64 13.65
CA GLU A 181 3.50 -1.65 14.77
C GLU A 181 4.53 -2.78 14.56
N SER A 182 5.80 -2.41 14.63
CA SER A 182 6.97 -3.29 14.59
C SER A 182 8.01 -2.74 15.57
N ILE A 183 8.90 -3.62 16.03
CA ILE A 183 10.08 -3.26 16.83
C ILE A 183 10.96 -2.30 16.03
N VAL A 184 11.10 -2.55 14.72
CA VAL A 184 11.82 -1.69 13.80
C VAL A 184 10.81 -0.76 13.12
N PRO A 185 10.75 0.55 13.46
CA PRO A 185 9.69 1.42 12.97
C PRO A 185 9.71 1.64 11.45
N THR A 186 10.85 1.37 10.81
CA THR A 186 11.05 1.49 9.36
C THR A 186 10.62 0.25 8.58
N ASP A 187 10.17 -0.81 9.26
CA ASP A 187 9.60 -1.98 8.60
C ASP A 187 8.31 -1.61 7.87
N ILE A 188 8.20 -2.11 6.65
CA ILE A 188 7.03 -1.97 5.80
C ILE A 188 6.75 -3.34 5.20
N HIS A 189 5.49 -3.73 5.09
CA HIS A 189 5.08 -4.90 4.34
C HIS A 189 4.66 -4.45 2.95
N GLN A 190 5.26 -5.04 1.92
CA GLN A 190 5.11 -4.60 0.53
C GLN A 190 4.67 -5.76 -0.35
N HIS A 191 3.86 -5.44 -1.36
CA HIS A 191 3.53 -6.35 -2.45
C HIS A 191 3.43 -5.54 -3.74
N LEU A 192 3.88 -6.07 -4.87
CA LEU A 192 3.59 -5.51 -6.19
C LEU A 192 2.07 -5.33 -6.33
N LEU A 193 1.60 -4.29 -7.00
CA LEU A 193 0.19 -4.16 -7.36
C LEU A 193 -0.03 -4.89 -8.70
N PRO A 194 -0.58 -6.12 -8.73
CA PRO A 194 -0.77 -6.85 -9.97
C PRO A 194 -1.97 -6.29 -10.74
N CYS A 195 -1.70 -5.33 -11.62
CA CYS A 195 -2.68 -4.82 -12.58
C CYS A 195 -2.60 -5.63 -13.88
N TYR A 196 -3.74 -6.15 -14.34
CA TYR A 196 -3.82 -7.00 -15.52
C TYR A 196 -4.45 -6.30 -16.72
N THR A 197 -5.17 -5.20 -16.50
CA THR A 197 -5.84 -4.44 -17.56
C THR A 197 -5.48 -2.95 -17.50
N PRO A 198 -4.24 -2.58 -17.88
CA PRO A 198 -3.83 -1.18 -17.95
C PRO A 198 -4.82 -0.31 -18.74
N GLY A 199 -5.08 0.89 -18.25
CA GLY A 199 -6.06 1.83 -18.80
C GLY A 199 -7.53 1.50 -18.48
N GLN A 200 -7.82 0.34 -17.87
CA GLN A 200 -9.16 -0.04 -17.45
C GLN A 200 -9.25 -0.10 -15.92
N TRP A 201 -10.46 0.14 -15.40
CA TRP A 201 -10.71 -0.01 -13.98
C TRP A 201 -10.84 -1.50 -13.61
N GLU A 202 -10.00 -1.98 -12.70
CA GLU A 202 -10.04 -3.34 -12.16
C GLU A 202 -10.05 -3.33 -10.61
N THR A 203 -10.49 -4.44 -10.01
CA THR A 203 -10.39 -4.65 -8.56
C THR A 203 -9.33 -5.71 -8.30
N VAL A 204 -8.21 -5.28 -7.75
CA VAL A 204 -7.09 -6.16 -7.38
C VAL A 204 -7.28 -6.63 -5.95
N ILE A 205 -7.15 -7.93 -5.70
CA ILE A 205 -7.31 -8.54 -4.38
C ILE A 205 -6.03 -9.33 -4.06
N ILE A 206 -5.35 -8.97 -2.97
CA ILE A 206 -4.05 -9.51 -2.56
C ILE A 206 -4.19 -10.15 -1.17
N PRO A 207 -3.78 -11.42 -0.97
CA PRO A 207 -3.74 -12.01 0.36
C PRO A 207 -2.77 -11.26 1.28
N PHE A 208 -3.15 -11.00 2.53
CA PHE A 208 -2.22 -10.36 3.48
C PHE A 208 -0.95 -11.20 3.71
N SER A 209 -1.04 -12.53 3.57
CA SER A 209 0.08 -13.47 3.67
C SER A 209 1.08 -13.36 2.52
N ALA A 210 0.72 -12.74 1.39
CA ALA A 210 1.62 -12.57 0.25
C ALA A 210 2.58 -11.38 0.46
N PHE A 211 2.23 -10.42 1.34
CA PHE A 211 3.06 -9.24 1.57
C PHE A 211 4.39 -9.60 2.23
N VAL A 212 5.46 -8.98 1.72
CA VAL A 212 6.84 -9.21 2.15
C VAL A 212 7.28 -8.08 3.05
N ARG A 213 7.86 -8.41 4.20
CA ARG A 213 8.46 -7.41 5.08
C ARG A 213 9.80 -6.93 4.51
N THR A 214 9.92 -5.62 4.35
CA THR A 214 11.12 -4.94 3.88
C THR A 214 11.52 -3.81 4.81
N ASN A 215 12.78 -3.41 4.70
CA ASN A 215 13.34 -2.24 5.37
C ASN A 215 14.23 -1.49 4.36
N TYR A 216 13.94 -0.20 4.14
CA TYR A 216 14.59 0.59 3.09
C TYR A 216 14.60 -0.07 1.69
N GLY A 217 13.56 -0.84 1.39
CA GLY A 217 13.42 -1.56 0.11
C GLY A 217 14.20 -2.87 0.01
N MET A 218 14.83 -3.33 1.09
CA MET A 218 15.50 -4.62 1.17
C MET A 218 14.61 -5.61 1.93
N VAL A 219 14.49 -6.84 1.44
CA VAL A 219 13.76 -7.92 2.13
C VAL A 219 14.44 -8.22 3.47
N VAL A 220 13.64 -8.37 4.54
CA VAL A 220 14.15 -8.62 5.91
C VAL A 220 13.79 -10.01 6.39
N GLU A 221 14.79 -10.85 6.59
CA GLU A 221 14.67 -12.14 7.27
C GLU A 221 14.76 -11.97 8.80
N PRO A 222 14.04 -12.76 9.62
CA PRO A 222 13.03 -13.74 9.21
C PRO A 222 11.72 -13.06 8.78
N GLN A 223 11.02 -13.59 7.79
CA GLN A 223 9.68 -13.11 7.43
C GLN A 223 8.67 -13.52 8.51
N ARG A 224 8.43 -12.62 9.48
CA ARG A 224 7.36 -12.78 10.48
C ARG A 224 6.02 -12.36 9.86
N GLU A 225 4.94 -12.97 10.34
CA GLU A 225 3.59 -12.55 9.96
C GLU A 225 3.34 -11.08 10.29
N MET A 226 2.60 -10.41 9.41
CA MET A 226 2.17 -9.03 9.59
C MET A 226 1.27 -8.91 10.82
N LEU A 227 1.54 -7.92 11.69
CA LEU A 227 0.71 -7.66 12.87
C LEU A 227 -0.60 -6.95 12.48
N ARG A 228 -1.56 -7.74 11.97
CA ARG A 228 -2.82 -7.29 11.37
C ARG A 228 -3.75 -6.55 12.33
N GLN A 229 -3.62 -6.73 13.65
CA GLN A 229 -4.40 -5.97 14.64
C GLN A 229 -3.91 -4.51 14.81
N LYS A 230 -2.73 -4.18 14.28
CA LYS A 230 -2.00 -2.94 14.59
C LYS A 230 -1.49 -2.22 13.35
N VAL A 231 -2.35 -2.09 12.34
CA VAL A 231 -2.00 -1.36 11.10
C VAL A 231 -2.03 0.15 11.35
N LYS A 232 -0.95 0.83 10.98
CA LYS A 232 -0.77 2.29 11.09
C LYS A 232 -1.12 3.03 9.82
N SER A 233 -0.61 2.54 8.69
CA SER A 233 -0.79 3.20 7.38
C SER A 233 -0.87 2.19 6.25
N VAL A 234 -1.61 2.57 5.21
CA VAL A 234 -1.61 1.93 3.90
C VAL A 234 -1.17 2.99 2.88
N GLY A 235 -0.46 2.58 1.83
CA GLY A 235 -0.01 3.48 0.79
C GLY A 235 0.37 2.77 -0.49
N ILE A 236 0.68 3.55 -1.51
CA ILE A 236 1.16 3.05 -2.80
C ILE A 236 2.43 3.81 -3.15
N GLY A 237 3.44 3.09 -3.65
CA GLY A 237 4.71 3.66 -4.09
C GLY A 237 5.11 3.18 -5.47
N LEU A 238 5.78 4.05 -6.21
CA LEU A 238 6.44 3.76 -7.48
C LEU A 238 7.95 3.85 -7.25
N THR A 239 8.66 2.75 -7.51
CA THR A 239 10.13 2.63 -7.36
C THR A 239 10.78 1.92 -8.54
N ASP A 240 10.11 1.93 -9.70
CA ASP A 240 10.54 1.25 -10.92
C ASP A 240 11.83 1.83 -11.54
N ARG A 241 12.24 3.05 -11.12
CA ARG A 241 13.36 3.83 -11.67
C ARG A 241 13.27 4.03 -13.18
N VAL A 242 12.06 4.05 -13.74
CA VAL A 242 11.85 4.37 -15.16
C VAL A 242 11.52 5.86 -15.26
N PRO A 243 12.39 6.70 -15.83
CA PRO A 243 12.11 8.12 -15.97
C PRO A 243 10.83 8.39 -16.77
N GLY A 244 10.15 9.50 -16.47
CA GLY A 244 8.97 9.94 -17.21
C GLY A 244 7.69 9.96 -16.38
N PRO A 245 6.55 10.22 -17.03
CA PRO A 245 5.28 10.42 -16.35
C PRO A 245 4.74 9.09 -15.80
N PHE A 246 3.94 9.19 -14.75
CA PHE A 246 3.17 8.08 -14.21
C PHE A 246 1.77 8.56 -13.80
N GLU A 247 0.80 7.65 -13.85
CA GLU A 247 -0.58 7.89 -13.41
C GLU A 247 -1.25 6.60 -12.90
N LEU A 248 -1.84 6.68 -11.70
CA LEU A 248 -2.65 5.63 -11.11
C LEU A 248 -3.91 6.25 -10.50
N CYS A 249 -5.08 5.86 -10.99
CA CYS A 249 -6.35 6.21 -10.35
C CYS A 249 -6.69 5.18 -9.26
N ILE A 250 -7.14 5.64 -8.10
CA ILE A 250 -7.53 4.81 -6.96
C ILE A 250 -8.89 5.28 -6.45
N ALA A 251 -9.91 4.41 -6.48
CA ALA A 251 -11.21 4.72 -5.88
C ALA A 251 -11.21 4.40 -4.38
N ASP A 252 -10.79 3.19 -4.03
CA ASP A 252 -10.74 2.74 -2.64
C ASP A 252 -9.74 1.61 -2.36
N VAL A 253 -9.43 1.47 -1.08
CA VAL A 253 -8.59 0.43 -0.50
C VAL A 253 -9.29 -0.09 0.74
N TYR A 254 -9.54 -1.40 0.82
CA TYR A 254 -10.33 -2.00 1.89
C TYR A 254 -9.89 -3.43 2.19
N ALA A 255 -10.12 -3.90 3.41
CA ALA A 255 -9.93 -5.30 3.77
C ALA A 255 -11.21 -6.10 3.47
N THR A 256 -11.07 -7.32 2.97
CA THR A 256 -12.20 -8.18 2.59
C THR A 256 -11.89 -9.66 2.84
N ASN A 257 -12.96 -10.46 2.92
CA ASN A 257 -12.90 -11.91 2.94
C ASN A 257 -13.38 -12.54 1.62
N ARG A 258 -13.64 -11.71 0.59
CA ARG A 258 -13.89 -12.20 -0.77
C ARG A 258 -12.58 -12.68 -1.39
N ALA A 259 -12.56 -13.93 -1.81
CA ALA A 259 -11.39 -14.52 -2.45
C ALA A 259 -11.11 -13.85 -3.80
N PRO A 260 -9.83 -13.75 -4.20
CA PRO A 260 -9.46 -13.24 -5.50
C PRO A 260 -9.88 -14.22 -6.61
N THR A 261 -10.27 -13.71 -7.77
CA THR A 261 -10.58 -14.52 -8.96
C THR A 261 -9.33 -15.25 -9.48
N ARG A 262 -8.16 -14.62 -9.33
CA ARG A 262 -6.84 -15.18 -9.66
C ARG A 262 -6.02 -15.30 -8.38
N GLN A 263 -5.42 -16.47 -8.16
CA GLN A 263 -4.50 -16.63 -7.04
C GLN A 263 -3.28 -15.71 -7.22
N VAL A 264 -2.95 -14.97 -6.16
CA VAL A 264 -1.77 -14.12 -6.07
C VAL A 264 -0.95 -14.66 -4.91
N GLY A 265 0.23 -15.16 -5.22
CA GLY A 265 1.15 -15.75 -4.26
C GLY A 265 2.25 -14.79 -3.82
N ARG A 266 3.11 -15.25 -2.93
CA ARG A 266 4.27 -14.47 -2.46
C ARG A 266 5.31 -14.28 -3.57
N GLU A 267 5.39 -15.25 -4.49
CA GLU A 267 6.20 -15.21 -5.71
C GLU A 267 5.83 -14.04 -6.64
N ASP A 268 4.59 -13.54 -6.57
CA ASP A 268 4.12 -12.39 -7.35
C ASP A 268 4.42 -11.04 -6.67
N SER A 269 5.08 -11.05 -5.50
CA SER A 269 5.32 -9.84 -4.71
C SER A 269 6.24 -8.83 -5.39
N GLY A 270 6.93 -9.21 -6.48
CA GLY A 270 7.89 -8.38 -7.19
C GLY A 270 9.25 -8.26 -6.50
N PHE A 271 9.53 -9.09 -5.50
CA PHE A 271 10.82 -9.24 -4.85
C PHE A 271 11.42 -10.60 -5.18
N ASP A 272 12.72 -10.61 -5.48
CA ASP A 272 13.49 -11.85 -5.58
C ASP A 272 13.73 -12.38 -4.17
N PHE A 273 13.30 -13.61 -3.91
CA PHE A 273 13.73 -14.34 -2.72
C PHE A 273 14.93 -15.16 -3.12
N ASP A 274 16.11 -14.81 -2.60
CA ASP A 274 17.21 -15.76 -2.58
C ASP A 274 16.75 -16.89 -1.65
N GLU A 275 16.29 -18.01 -2.23
CA GLU A 275 16.23 -19.25 -1.46
C GLU A 275 17.65 -19.51 -0.98
N PRO A 276 17.92 -19.60 0.33
CA PRO A 276 19.16 -20.21 0.75
C PRO A 276 19.13 -21.62 0.17
N GLU A 277 19.99 -21.88 -0.83
CA GLU A 277 20.31 -23.23 -1.26
C GLU A 277 20.44 -24.05 0.02
N GLY A 278 19.63 -25.09 0.16
CA GLY A 278 19.56 -25.88 1.38
C GLY A 278 20.93 -26.47 1.69
N THR A 279 21.75 -25.76 2.43
CA THR A 279 22.88 -26.34 3.12
C THR A 279 22.27 -27.05 4.32
N GLY A 280 22.34 -28.38 4.26
CA GLY A 280 21.92 -29.24 5.36
C GLY A 280 22.53 -28.74 6.67
N LEU A 281 21.83 -29.01 7.78
CA LEU A 281 22.40 -28.82 9.11
C LEU A 281 23.81 -29.44 9.12
N MET A 282 24.80 -28.66 9.54
CA MET A 282 26.24 -28.92 9.54
C MET A 282 26.97 -28.40 8.30
N ASP A 283 27.12 -27.08 8.22
CA ASP A 283 28.39 -26.48 7.82
C ASP A 283 28.52 -25.14 8.56
N GLU A 284 29.47 -25.05 9.48
CA GLU A 284 29.89 -23.77 10.05
C GLU A 284 30.39 -22.90 8.90
N VAL A 285 29.70 -21.80 8.63
CA VAL A 285 30.11 -20.85 7.60
C VAL A 285 31.41 -20.18 8.08
N GLU A 286 32.55 -20.68 7.61
CA GLU A 286 33.82 -19.96 7.76
C GLU A 286 33.68 -18.59 7.09
N PRO A 287 34.07 -17.49 7.78
CA PRO A 287 33.98 -16.17 7.19
C PRO A 287 34.91 -16.08 5.97
N LYS A 288 34.34 -15.78 4.81
CA LYS A 288 35.10 -15.52 3.57
C LYS A 288 36.15 -14.43 3.83
N GLN A 289 37.42 -14.83 3.90
CA GLN A 289 38.55 -13.89 3.83
C GLN A 289 38.53 -13.19 2.47
N LYS A 290 38.45 -11.85 2.48
CA LYS A 290 38.67 -11.05 1.28
C LYS A 290 40.14 -11.15 0.90
N LYS A 291 40.40 -11.65 -0.31
CA LYS A 291 41.74 -11.80 -0.86
C LYS A 291 42.38 -10.42 -1.04
N GLY A 292 43.32 -10.05 -0.16
CA GLY A 292 44.18 -8.88 -0.33
C GLY A 292 44.37 -7.92 0.86
N GLU A 293 43.75 -8.15 2.02
CA GLU A 293 44.02 -7.31 3.21
C GLU A 293 45.14 -7.93 4.07
N PRO A 294 46.23 -7.21 4.37
CA PRO A 294 47.22 -7.68 5.33
C PRO A 294 46.64 -7.63 6.75
N GLU A 295 46.81 -8.73 7.50
CA GLU A 295 46.38 -8.88 8.88
C GLU A 295 46.93 -7.75 9.76
N ARG A 296 46.04 -7.02 10.44
CA ARG A 296 46.41 -6.15 11.56
C ARG A 296 46.20 -6.92 12.85
N ILE A 297 47.29 -7.43 13.42
CA ILE A 297 47.33 -7.82 14.83
C ILE A 297 47.19 -6.52 15.63
N LEU A 298 46.15 -6.41 16.46
CA LEU A 298 46.08 -5.42 17.52
C LEU A 298 45.94 -6.15 18.85
N ILE A 299 46.92 -5.86 19.70
CA ILE A 299 47.00 -6.17 21.14
C ILE A 299 45.82 -5.53 21.87
#